data_AF-A0A7J4NE80-F1
#
_entry.id   AF-A0A7J4NE80-F1
#
_cell.length_a   1.000
_cell.length_b   1.000
_cell.length_c   1.000
_cell.angle_alpha   90.00
_cell.angle_beta   90.00
_cell.angle_gamma   90.00
#
_symmetry.space_group_name_H-M   'P 1'
#
loop_
_entity.id
_entity.type
_entity.pdbx_description
1 polymer ?
#
loop_
_entity_poly.entity_id
_entity_poly.type
_entity_poly.pdbx_seq_one_letter_code
_entity_poly.pdbx_strand_id
1 'polypeptide(L)'
;MGVLSRKSGGKANVQHLLISIRLPEGHWAGDITRERHSVLLRVDEYMALPAGRGLSTVVASSNSSVSNIDEFLEYLQGHSSIEEITVFDKHDDSIEMSLTIARKGGGFLKPLLKA
;
A
#
# COMPACT_ATOMS: atom_id res chain seq x y z
N MET A 1 -38.65 -26.79 -26.37
CA MET A 1 -38.29 -25.50 -25.73
C MET A 1 -37.92 -25.79 -24.28
N GLY A 2 -36.78 -25.46 -23.69
CA GLY A 2 -35.45 -25.04 -24.11
C GLY A 2 -34.63 -25.09 -22.81
N VAL A 3 -33.68 -26.02 -22.69
CA VAL A 3 -32.90 -26.19 -21.45
C VAL A 3 -31.72 -25.23 -21.50
N LEU A 4 -31.76 -24.18 -20.67
CA LEU A 4 -30.65 -23.27 -20.45
C LEU A 4 -29.52 -24.01 -19.73
N SER A 5 -28.54 -24.47 -20.50
CA SER A 5 -27.27 -24.95 -19.98
C SER A 5 -26.49 -23.79 -19.36
N ARG A 6 -26.33 -23.80 -18.03
CA ARG A 6 -25.42 -22.90 -17.33
C ARG A 6 -23.99 -23.31 -17.69
N LYS A 7 -23.34 -22.56 -18.58
CA LYS A 7 -21.89 -22.64 -18.77
C LYS A 7 -21.23 -22.30 -17.44
N SER A 8 -20.52 -23.26 -16.83
CA SER A 8 -19.66 -22.97 -15.69
C SER A 8 -18.55 -22.03 -16.16
N GLY A 9 -18.50 -20.82 -15.61
CA GLY A 9 -17.43 -19.87 -15.87
C GLY A 9 -16.09 -20.50 -15.50
N GLY A 10 -15.20 -20.64 -16.49
CA GLY A 10 -13.84 -21.10 -16.26
C GLY A 10 -13.14 -20.15 -15.30
N LYS A 11 -12.53 -20.68 -14.23
CA LYS A 11 -11.62 -19.92 -13.39
C LYS A 11 -10.48 -19.45 -14.28
N ALA A 12 -10.40 -18.14 -14.54
CA ALA A 12 -9.22 -17.56 -15.16
C ALA A 12 -8.01 -17.96 -14.30
N ASN A 13 -7.04 -18.63 -14.92
CA ASN A 13 -5.81 -19.03 -14.23
C ASN A 13 -4.97 -17.74 -14.06
N VAL A 14 -5.14 -17.07 -12.93
CA VAL A 14 -4.39 -15.85 -12.62
C VAL A 14 -2.99 -16.27 -12.21
N GLN A 15 -2.00 -15.97 -13.05
CA GLN A 15 -0.60 -16.16 -12.73
C GLN A 15 -0.14 -14.98 -11.85
N HIS A 16 0.34 -15.27 -10.64
CA HIS A 16 0.92 -14.25 -9.76
C HIS A 16 2.43 -14.15 -9.99
N LEU A 17 2.92 -12.93 -10.20
CA LEU A 17 4.35 -12.62 -10.25
C LEU A 17 4.78 -12.03 -8.91
N LEU A 18 5.76 -12.63 -8.24
CA LEU A 18 6.38 -12.06 -7.06
C LEU A 18 7.67 -11.32 -7.47
N ILE A 19 7.75 -10.04 -7.14
CA ILE A 19 8.94 -9.22 -7.37
C ILE A 19 9.44 -8.72 -6.02
N SER A 20 10.71 -8.97 -5.72
CA SER A 20 11.38 -8.40 -4.55
C SER A 20 12.26 -7.23 -4.99
N ILE A 21 11.95 -6.03 -4.50
CA ILE A 21 12.69 -4.80 -4.81
C ILE A 21 13.12 -4.10 -3.52
N ARG A 22 14.30 -3.47 -3.56
CA ARG A 22 14.69 -2.48 -2.56
C ARG A 22 14.36 -1.09 -3.10
N LEU A 23 13.41 -0.42 -2.46
CA LEU A 23 13.10 0.97 -2.72
C LEU A 23 14.21 1.87 -2.15
N PRO A 24 14.52 3.01 -2.81
CA PRO A 24 15.57 3.93 -2.34
C PRO A 24 15.24 4.49 -0.94
N GLU A 25 16.28 5.00 -0.27
CA GLU A 25 16.11 5.71 1.01
C GLU A 25 15.26 6.99 0.81
N GLY A 26 14.37 7.29 1.74
CA GLY A 26 13.40 8.39 1.65
C GLY A 26 12.12 8.06 0.88
N HIS A 27 12.02 6.84 0.33
CA HIS A 27 10.78 6.35 -0.26
C HIS A 27 9.86 5.80 0.83
N TRP A 28 8.68 6.40 1.01
CA TRP A 28 7.73 6.09 2.09
C TRP A 28 7.54 4.58 2.32
N ALA A 29 7.13 3.82 1.30
CA ALA A 29 6.90 2.38 1.42
C ALA A 29 8.18 1.58 1.73
N GLY A 30 9.34 2.05 1.26
CA GLY A 30 10.63 1.44 1.53
C GLY A 30 11.07 1.68 2.98
N ASP A 31 10.96 2.91 3.45
CA ASP A 31 11.32 3.30 4.82
C ASP A 31 10.41 2.58 5.83
N ILE A 32 9.08 2.57 5.60
CA ILE A 32 8.12 1.82 6.42
C ILE A 32 8.49 0.34 6.53
N THR A 33 8.75 -0.33 5.41
CA THR A 33 9.05 -1.78 5.43
C THR A 33 10.41 -2.10 6.05
N ARG A 34 11.35 -1.14 6.09
CA ARG A 34 12.62 -1.28 6.81
C ARG A 34 12.47 -1.05 8.31
N GLU A 35 11.81 0.03 8.70
CA GLU A 35 11.76 0.49 10.09
C GLU A 35 10.62 -0.12 10.90
N ARG A 36 9.56 -0.60 10.24
CA ARG A 36 8.37 -1.21 10.84
C ARG A 36 8.05 -2.55 10.17
N HIS A 37 9.06 -3.42 10.07
CA HIS A 37 8.98 -4.72 9.40
C HIS A 37 8.00 -5.72 10.03
N SER A 38 7.51 -5.47 11.26
CA SER A 38 6.47 -6.26 11.92
C SER A 38 5.05 -5.88 11.51
N VAL A 39 4.88 -4.85 10.67
CA VAL A 39 3.60 -4.41 10.12
C VAL A 39 3.55 -4.79 8.65
N LEU A 40 2.51 -5.53 8.27
CA LEU A 40 2.20 -5.78 6.87
C LEU A 40 1.50 -4.55 6.29
N LEU A 41 2.09 -3.94 5.27
CA LEU A 41 1.48 -2.82 4.55
C LEU A 41 1.03 -3.30 3.16
N ARG A 42 -0.28 -3.32 2.92
CA ARG A 42 -0.88 -3.57 1.61
C ARG A 42 -1.26 -2.25 0.97
N VAL A 43 -0.83 -2.04 -0.28
CA VAL A 43 -1.24 -0.88 -1.08
C VAL A 43 -2.34 -1.34 -2.03
N ASP A 44 -3.55 -0.83 -1.82
CA ASP A 44 -4.72 -1.19 -2.63
C ASP A 44 -4.81 -0.33 -3.88
N GLU A 45 -4.58 0.98 -3.72
CA GLU A 45 -4.59 1.94 -4.81
C GLU A 45 -3.46 2.95 -4.66
N TYR A 46 -3.01 3.44 -5.81
CA TYR A 46 -2.07 4.53 -5.89
C TYR A 46 -2.40 5.45 -7.06
N MET A 47 -2.38 6.76 -6.83
CA MET A 47 -2.59 7.79 -7.83
C MET A 47 -1.49 8.85 -7.75
N ALA A 48 -1.02 9.32 -8.90
CA ALA A 48 -0.16 10.49 -8.96
C ALA A 48 -0.98 11.77 -8.77
N LEU A 49 -0.49 12.69 -7.95
CA LEU A 49 -1.06 14.02 -7.75
C LEU A 49 -0.17 15.10 -8.41
N PRO A 50 -0.69 16.32 -8.65
CA PRO A 50 0.10 17.43 -9.16
C PRO A 50 1.33 17.75 -8.30
N ALA A 51 2.30 18.44 -8.92
CA ALA A 51 3.56 18.83 -8.29
C ALA A 51 4.45 17.66 -7.79
N GLY A 52 4.23 16.45 -8.32
CA GLY A 52 5.04 15.27 -7.99
C GLY A 52 4.68 14.62 -6.65
N ARG A 53 3.46 14.86 -6.16
CA ARG A 53 2.88 14.20 -4.99
C ARG A 53 2.19 12.88 -5.38
N GLY A 54 1.76 12.12 -4.39
CA GLY A 54 0.98 10.90 -4.58
C GLY A 54 -0.17 10.80 -3.59
N LEU A 55 -1.14 9.96 -3.91
CA LEU A 55 -2.18 9.51 -2.99
C LEU A 55 -2.18 7.99 -3.03
N SER A 56 -2.15 7.34 -1.86
CA SER A 56 -2.22 5.90 -1.77
C SER A 56 -3.25 5.46 -0.75
N THR A 57 -4.10 4.51 -1.12
CA THR A 57 -4.97 3.81 -0.17
C THR A 57 -4.25 2.57 0.31
N VAL A 58 -4.13 2.42 1.62
CA VAL A 58 -3.37 1.35 2.25
C VAL A 58 -4.15 0.69 3.37
N VAL A 59 -3.92 -0.61 3.53
CA VAL A 59 -4.31 -1.38 4.70
C VAL A 59 -3.04 -1.82 5.40
N ALA A 60 -2.88 -1.43 6.66
CA ALA A 60 -1.80 -1.91 7.51
C ALA A 60 -2.35 -2.87 8.54
N SER A 61 -1.67 -3.99 8.76
CA SER A 61 -2.02 -4.96 9.80
C SER A 61 -0.79 -5.46 10.54
N SER A 62 -0.93 -5.72 11.83
CA SER A 62 0.11 -6.35 12.64
C SER A 62 -0.45 -7.57 13.34
N ASN A 63 0.25 -8.69 13.23
CA ASN A 63 -0.03 -9.91 13.99
C ASN A 63 0.88 -10.05 15.23
N SER A 64 1.62 -8.99 15.56
CA SER A 64 2.64 -9.00 16.60
C SER A 64 2.11 -8.37 17.88
N SER A 65 2.33 -9.05 19.01
CA SER A 65 2.09 -8.48 20.35
C SER A 65 3.08 -7.35 20.71
N VAL A 66 4.13 -7.15 19.89
CA VAL A 66 5.22 -6.19 20.15
C VAL A 66 5.01 -4.86 19.44
N SER A 67 4.25 -4.82 18.35
CA SER A 67 3.97 -3.60 17.58
C SER A 67 2.47 -3.44 17.45
N ASN A 68 1.90 -2.43 18.11
CA ASN A 68 0.50 -2.11 17.93
C ASN A 68 0.32 -1.13 16.76
N ILE A 69 -0.91 -1.06 16.27
CA ILE A 69 -1.28 -0.17 15.15
C ILE A 69 -1.17 1.31 15.51
N ASP A 70 -1.25 1.66 16.80
CA ASP A 70 -1.13 3.03 17.29
C ASP A 70 0.28 3.59 17.08
N GLU A 71 1.31 2.85 17.51
CA GLU A 71 2.71 3.19 17.30
C GLU A 71 3.06 3.27 15.81
N PHE A 72 2.44 2.43 14.99
CA PHE A 72 2.59 2.51 13.55
C PHE A 72 2.01 3.80 12.97
N LEU A 73 0.82 4.19 13.41
CA LEU A 73 0.19 5.45 12.99
C LEU A 73 1.00 6.66 13.44
N GLU A 74 1.51 6.68 14.68
CA GLU A 74 2.40 7.74 15.18
C GLU A 74 3.69 7.83 14.35
N TYR A 75 4.28 6.69 13.99
CA TYR A 75 5.42 6.65 13.09
C TYR A 75 5.11 7.27 11.73
N LEU A 76 3.96 6.94 11.12
CA LEU A 76 3.56 7.50 9.83
C LEU A 76 3.34 9.02 9.91
N GLN A 77 2.74 9.52 10.99
CA GLN A 77 2.52 10.95 11.21
C GLN A 77 3.83 11.74 11.30
N GLY A 78 4.90 11.12 11.80
CA GLY A 78 6.24 11.71 11.85
C GLY A 78 7.07 11.53 10.58
N HIS A 79 6.59 10.78 9.58
CA HIS A 79 7.38 10.40 8.43
C HIS A 79 7.47 11.54 7.40
N SER A 80 8.69 12.00 7.08
CA SER A 80 8.92 13.19 6.22
C SER A 80 8.33 13.11 4.82
N SER A 81 8.09 11.90 4.32
CA SER A 81 7.52 11.65 2.99
C SER A 81 5.98 11.58 2.97
N ILE A 82 5.31 11.74 4.11
CA ILE A 82 3.85 11.72 4.25
C ILE A 82 3.39 13.12 4.66
N GLU A 83 2.54 13.75 3.85
CA GLU A 83 1.98 15.09 4.12
C GLU A 83 0.70 15.01 4.95
N GLU A 84 -0.14 14.01 4.69
CA GLU A 84 -1.46 13.88 5.31
C GLU A 84 -1.85 12.40 5.40
N ILE A 85 -2.59 12.07 6.46
CA ILE A 85 -3.15 10.74 6.71
C ILE A 85 -4.64 10.91 6.98
N THR A 86 -5.48 10.22 6.22
CA THR A 86 -6.92 10.10 6.51
C THR A 86 -7.23 8.67 6.88
N VAL A 87 -7.66 8.43 8.12
CA VAL A 87 -8.06 7.10 8.59
C VAL A 87 -9.53 6.85 8.24
N PHE A 88 -9.79 5.71 7.59
CA PHE A 88 -11.14 5.29 7.22
C PHE A 88 -11.73 4.31 8.22
N ASP A 89 -10.92 3.32 8.64
CA ASP A 89 -11.30 2.33 9.64
C ASP A 89 -10.08 1.93 10.48
N LYS A 90 -10.33 1.56 11.73
CA LYS A 90 -9.29 1.19 12.69
C LYS A 90 -9.80 0.14 13.67
N HIS A 91 -9.04 -0.94 13.76
CA HIS A 91 -9.19 -2.01 14.73
C HIS A 91 -7.89 -2.17 15.54
N ASP A 92 -7.89 -3.09 16.51
CA ASP A 92 -6.74 -3.31 17.39
C ASP A 92 -5.49 -3.75 16.61
N ASP A 93 -5.68 -4.53 15.53
CA ASP A 93 -4.62 -5.18 14.76
C ASP A 93 -4.52 -4.68 13.30
N SER A 94 -5.41 -3.78 12.89
CA SER A 94 -5.45 -3.27 11.52
C SER A 94 -5.95 -1.83 11.40
N ILE A 95 -5.51 -1.12 10.36
CA ILE A 95 -5.94 0.23 10.02
C ILE A 95 -6.03 0.39 8.50
N GLU A 96 -7.13 0.98 8.05
CA GLU A 96 -7.35 1.38 6.67
C GLU A 96 -7.27 2.89 6.57
N MET A 97 -6.45 3.40 5.64
CA MET A 97 -6.19 4.83 5.52
C MET A 97 -5.78 5.22 4.11
N SER A 98 -5.90 6.52 3.81
CA SER A 98 -5.20 7.14 2.69
C SER A 98 -3.99 7.94 3.18
N LEU A 99 -2.94 7.91 2.37
CA LEU A 99 -1.70 8.63 2.59
C LEU A 99 -1.49 9.62 1.44
N THR A 100 -1.44 10.91 1.75
CA THR A 100 -0.94 11.92 0.80
C THR A 100 0.58 11.93 0.89
N ILE A 101 1.24 11.51 -0.18
CA ILE A 101 2.69 11.35 -0.25
C ILE A 101 3.32 12.65 -0.77
N ALA A 102 4.33 13.13 -0.03
CA ALA A 102 5.04 14.36 -0.33
C ALA A 102 5.79 14.29 -1.67
N ARG A 103 6.09 15.48 -2.22
CA ARG A 103 6.98 15.56 -3.38
C ARG A 103 8.33 14.92 -3.06
N LYS A 104 8.81 14.05 -3.96
CA LYS A 104 10.03 13.21 -3.80
C LYS A 104 9.91 12.11 -2.73
N GLY A 105 8.75 11.93 -2.09
CA GLY A 105 8.55 10.92 -1.05
C GLY A 105 8.46 9.47 -1.54
N GLY A 106 8.80 9.19 -2.81
CA GLY A 106 8.61 7.88 -3.41
C GLY A 106 7.28 7.72 -4.14
N GLY A 107 6.93 8.69 -4.99
CA GLY A 107 5.78 8.58 -5.88
C GLY A 107 6.10 7.78 -7.15
N PHE A 108 5.08 7.07 -7.66
CA PHE A 108 5.00 6.22 -8.87
C PHE A 108 6.35 5.76 -9.46
N LEU A 109 6.63 4.45 -9.37
CA LEU A 109 7.68 3.83 -10.18
C LEU A 109 7.42 4.18 -11.64
N LYS A 110 8.27 5.04 -12.23
CA LYS A 110 8.21 5.29 -13.67
C LYS A 110 8.22 3.93 -14.37
N PRO A 111 7.38 3.71 -15.40
CA PRO A 111 7.41 2.46 -16.15
C PRO A 111 8.85 2.16 -16.55
N LEU A 112 9.31 0.93 -16.31
CA LEU A 112 10.67 0.50 -16.64
C LEU A 112 10.93 0.40 -18.16
N LEU A 113 10.01 0.90 -18.99
CA LEU A 113 10.07 0.83 -20.43
C LEU A 113 10.73 2.10 -20.99
N LYS A 114 11.99 1.97 -21.41
CA LYS A 114 12.44 2.72 -22.58
C LYS A 114 11.79 2.05 -23.79
N ALA A 115 10.98 2.82 -24.54
CA ALA A 115 10.64 2.47 -25.92
C ALA A 115 11.86 2.66 -26.82
#